data_AF-A0A7K0K085-F1
#
_entry.id   AF-A0A7K0K085-F1
#
_cell.length_a   1.000
_cell.length_b   1.000
_cell.length_c   1.000
_cell.angle_alpha   90.00
_cell.angle_beta   90.00
_cell.angle_gamma   90.00
#
_symmetry.space_group_name_H-M   'P 1'
#
loop_
_entity.id
_entity.type
_entity.pdbx_description
1 polymer ?
#
loop_
_entity_poly.entity_id
_entity_poly.type
_entity_poly.pdbx_seq_one_letter_code
_entity_poly.pdbx_strand_id
1 'polypeptide(L)'
;MNSANGVLLNYWLSVFFTIIPAIIFYFVVPKNSRYHQLHADNLNFSILHTIVQVGLALLNTFLPFSTMVMLGLAPLVFFVVHLIAAVKVSSGPDTMREDPFLFNIKFVQ
;
A
#
# COMPACT_ATOMS: atom_id res chain seq x y z
N MET A 1 15.03 -15.23 3.81
CA MET A 1 14.94 -14.22 2.74
C MET A 1 15.84 -13.07 3.11
N ASN A 2 16.64 -12.55 2.17
CA ASN A 2 17.39 -11.31 2.40
C ASN A 2 16.35 -10.22 2.67
N SER A 3 16.36 -9.66 3.87
CA SER A 3 15.22 -8.93 4.43
C SER A 3 14.87 -7.65 3.65
N ALA A 4 15.85 -7.02 3.00
CA ALA A 4 15.63 -5.91 2.06
C ALA A 4 14.91 -6.34 0.77
N ASN A 5 15.29 -7.48 0.17
CA ASN A 5 14.64 -7.99 -1.04
C ASN A 5 13.19 -8.42 -0.76
N GLY A 6 12.92 -8.90 0.46
CA GLY A 6 11.55 -9.22 0.90
C GLY A 6 10.66 -7.98 0.98
N VAL A 7 11.18 -6.85 1.44
CA VAL A 7 10.44 -5.57 1.46
C VAL A 7 10.21 -5.07 0.04
N LEU A 8 11.24 -5.04 -0.79
CA LEU A 8 11.13 -4.66 -2.20
C LEU A 8 10.03 -5.46 -2.92
N LEU A 9 10.05 -6.78 -2.77
CA LEU A 9 9.07 -7.67 -3.38
C LEU A 9 7.65 -7.41 -2.83
N ASN A 10 7.50 -7.19 -1.53
CA ASN A 10 6.21 -6.85 -0.91
C ASN A 10 5.62 -5.58 -1.51
N TYR A 11 6.39 -4.50 -1.60
CA TYR A 11 5.90 -3.22 -2.11
C TYR A 11 5.53 -3.31 -3.59
N TRP A 12 6.38 -3.90 -4.44
CA TRP A 12 6.08 -4.05 -5.86
C TRP A 12 4.88 -4.96 -6.12
N LEU A 13 4.75 -6.08 -5.39
CA LEU A 13 3.59 -6.94 -5.54
C LEU A 13 2.31 -6.22 -5.07
N SER A 14 2.35 -5.47 -3.98
CA SER A 14 1.19 -4.72 -3.48
C SER A 14 0.75 -3.58 -4.41
N VAL A 15 1.66 -3.00 -5.22
CA VAL A 15 1.26 -2.05 -6.28
C VAL A 15 0.31 -2.70 -7.29
N PHE A 16 0.55 -3.96 -7.68
CA PHE A 16 -0.24 -4.64 -8.72
C PHE A 16 -1.38 -5.53 -8.19
N PHE A 17 -1.22 -6.09 -6.99
CA PHE A 17 -2.16 -7.03 -6.37
C PHE A 17 -2.82 -6.47 -5.09
N THR A 18 -2.63 -5.18 -4.83
CA THR A 18 -3.25 -4.42 -3.76
C THR A 18 -2.90 -4.95 -2.37
N ILE A 19 -3.74 -5.81 -1.78
CA ILE A 19 -3.70 -6.18 -0.37
C ILE A 19 -3.17 -7.59 -0.12
N ILE A 20 -3.33 -8.51 -1.08
CA ILE A 20 -2.97 -9.92 -0.88
C ILE A 20 -1.48 -10.09 -0.53
N PRO A 21 -0.53 -9.49 -1.27
CA PRO A 21 0.89 -9.62 -0.94
C PRO A 21 1.21 -8.99 0.41
N ALA A 22 0.65 -7.80 0.70
CA ALA A 22 0.88 -7.10 1.94
C ALA A 22 0.50 -7.93 3.18
N ILE A 23 -0.65 -8.64 3.11
CA ILE A 23 -1.09 -9.55 4.17
C ILE A 23 -0.08 -10.68 4.35
N ILE A 24 0.29 -11.35 3.27
CA ILE A 24 1.22 -12.50 3.31
C ILE A 24 2.54 -12.08 3.95
N PHE A 25 3.15 -11.00 3.47
CA PHE A 25 4.45 -10.54 3.98
C PHE A 25 4.38 -10.06 5.43
N TYR A 26 3.29 -9.42 5.84
CA TYR A 26 3.11 -9.00 7.23
C TYR A 26 3.06 -10.20 8.21
N PHE A 27 2.37 -11.28 7.85
CA PHE A 27 2.28 -12.47 8.71
C PHE A 27 3.50 -13.39 8.64
N VAL A 28 4.16 -13.47 7.49
CA VAL A 28 5.35 -14.32 7.30
C VAL A 28 6.60 -13.74 7.95
N VAL A 29 6.73 -12.41 8.02
CA VAL A 29 7.92 -11.75 8.56
C VAL A 29 7.82 -11.61 10.09
N PRO A 30 8.81 -12.11 10.87
CA PRO A 30 8.79 -12.01 12.32
C PRO A 30 8.71 -10.56 12.82
N LYS A 31 7.98 -10.33 13.93
CA LYS A 31 7.83 -9.01 14.55
C LYS A 31 9.15 -8.38 15.03
N ASN A 32 10.13 -9.22 15.38
CA ASN A 32 11.46 -8.77 15.81
C ASN A 32 12.37 -8.36 14.64
N SER A 33 11.89 -8.49 13.39
CA SER A 33 12.62 -8.06 12.21
C SER A 33 12.69 -6.54 12.15
N ARG A 34 13.87 -5.99 11.84
CA ARG A 34 14.06 -4.56 11.54
C ARG A 34 13.13 -4.03 10.45
N TYR A 35 12.63 -4.91 9.58
CA TYR A 35 11.80 -4.57 8.42
C TYR A 35 10.31 -4.81 8.65
N HIS A 36 9.91 -5.31 9.83
CA HIS A 36 8.51 -5.62 10.12
C HIS A 36 7.61 -4.39 9.97
N GLN A 37 8.08 -3.23 10.44
CA GLN A 37 7.34 -1.97 10.33
C GLN A 37 7.06 -1.60 8.87
N LEU A 38 8.01 -1.78 7.95
CA LEU A 38 7.78 -1.51 6.53
C LEU A 38 6.72 -2.43 5.93
N HIS A 39 6.64 -3.68 6.38
CA HIS A 39 5.58 -4.61 5.95
C HIS A 39 4.22 -4.21 6.54
N ALA A 40 4.19 -3.76 7.80
CA ALA A 40 3.00 -3.23 8.47
C ALA A 40 2.50 -1.95 7.79
N ASP A 41 3.38 -1.02 7.44
CA ASP A 41 3.05 0.22 6.75
C ASP A 41 2.48 -0.06 5.35
N ASN A 42 3.07 -1.01 4.61
CA ASN A 42 2.53 -1.45 3.32
C ASN A 42 1.13 -2.04 3.48
N LEU A 43 0.92 -2.87 4.51
CA LEU A 43 -0.39 -3.46 4.78
C LEU A 43 -1.44 -2.40 5.17
N ASN A 44 -1.06 -1.46 6.02
CA ASN A 44 -1.90 -0.34 6.42
C ASN A 44 -2.37 0.47 5.20
N PHE A 45 -1.45 0.78 4.29
CA PHE A 45 -1.80 1.52 3.07
C PHE A 45 -2.64 0.68 2.12
N SER A 46 -2.33 -0.61 1.95
CA SER A 46 -3.13 -1.51 1.10
C SER A 46 -4.56 -1.70 1.63
N ILE A 47 -4.75 -1.77 2.95
CA ILE A 47 -6.07 -1.79 3.60
C ILE A 47 -6.81 -0.49 3.29
N LEU A 48 -6.18 0.65 3.57
CA LEU A 48 -6.76 1.97 3.30
C LEU A 48 -7.20 2.10 1.84
N HIS A 49 -6.29 1.77 0.92
CA HIS A 49 -6.54 1.83 -0.52
C HIS A 49 -7.73 0.93 -0.90
N THR A 50 -7.79 -0.29 -0.37
CA THR A 50 -8.89 -1.24 -0.65
C THR A 50 -10.22 -0.72 -0.11
N ILE A 51 -10.25 -0.19 1.13
CA ILE A 51 -11.46 0.39 1.73
C ILE A 51 -11.97 1.56 0.89
N VAL A 52 -11.07 2.45 0.45
CA VAL A 52 -11.44 3.58 -0.40
C VAL A 52 -11.97 3.09 -1.75
N GLN A 53 -11.31 2.13 -2.40
CA GLN A 53 -11.79 1.58 -3.69
C GLN A 53 -13.18 0.93 -3.56
N VAL A 54 -13.39 0.10 -2.53
CA VAL A 54 -14.69 -0.55 -2.28
C VAL A 54 -15.76 0.48 -1.94
N GLY A 55 -15.43 1.46 -1.08
CA GLY A 55 -16.36 2.54 -0.71
C GLY A 55 -16.77 3.39 -1.91
N LEU A 56 -15.83 3.72 -2.80
CA LEU A 56 -16.10 4.43 -4.04
C LEU A 56 -16.95 3.60 -5.01
N ALA A 57 -16.67 2.29 -5.14
CA ALA A 57 -17.46 1.41 -5.98
C ALA A 57 -18.93 1.30 -5.50
N LEU A 58 -19.15 1.23 -4.19
CA LEU A 58 -20.49 1.25 -3.58
C LEU A 58 -21.17 2.61 -3.71
N LEU A 59 -20.45 3.72 -3.59
CA LEU A 59 -21.03 5.05 -3.84
C LEU A 59 -21.46 5.19 -5.31
N ASN A 60 -20.67 4.63 -6.22
CA ASN A 60 -20.92 4.72 -7.65
C ASN A 60 -22.22 4.04 -8.09
N THR A 61 -22.75 3.06 -7.33
CA THR A 61 -24.05 2.46 -7.67
C THR A 61 -25.24 3.41 -7.46
N PHE A 62 -25.06 4.51 -6.71
CA PHE A 62 -26.13 5.46 -6.40
C PHE A 62 -25.93 6.84 -7.03
N LEU A 63 -24.78 7.07 -7.70
CA LEU A 63 -24.37 8.38 -8.16
C LEU A 63 -24.53 8.55 -9.69
N PRO A 64 -24.84 9.76 -10.17
CA PRO A 64 -24.97 10.03 -11.60
C PRO A 64 -23.63 9.91 -12.35
N PHE A 65 -23.68 9.65 -13.65
CA PHE A 65 -22.50 9.40 -14.49
C PHE A 65 -21.45 10.53 -14.46
N SER A 66 -21.87 11.79 -14.26
CA SER A 66 -20.96 12.94 -14.15
C SER A 66 -20.03 12.85 -12.92
N THR A 67 -20.51 12.30 -11.80
CA THR A 67 -19.70 12.06 -10.60
C THR A 67 -18.76 10.86 -10.74
N MET A 68 -19.04 9.94 -11.67
CA MET A 68 -18.22 8.76 -11.93
C MET A 68 -16.82 9.12 -12.47
N VAL A 69 -16.72 10.15 -13.32
CA VAL A 69 -15.45 10.62 -13.89
C VAL A 69 -14.55 11.26 -12.83
N MET A 70 -15.12 12.03 -11.90
CA MET A 70 -14.35 12.61 -10.78
C MET A 70 -13.89 11.55 -9.78
N LEU A 71 -14.74 10.56 -9.49
CA LEU A 71 -14.37 9.47 -8.57
C LEU A 71 -13.33 8.51 -9.15
N GLY A 72 -13.23 8.39 -10.47
CA GLY A 72 -12.20 7.59 -11.15
C GLY A 72 -10.77 8.10 -10.95
N LEU A 73 -10.58 9.35 -10.53
CA LEU A 73 -9.24 9.90 -10.24
C LEU A 73 -8.68 9.44 -8.89
N ALA A 74 -9.53 9.14 -7.90
CA ALA A 74 -9.06 8.73 -6.58
C ALA A 74 -8.24 7.42 -6.62
N PRO A 75 -8.69 6.33 -7.29
CA PRO A 75 -7.88 5.13 -7.46
C PRO A 75 -6.51 5.41 -8.12
N LEU A 76 -6.46 6.33 -9.08
CA LEU A 76 -5.22 6.72 -9.74
C LEU A 76 -4.25 7.40 -8.77
N VAL A 77 -4.73 8.30 -7.92
CA VAL A 77 -3.90 8.97 -6.89
C VAL A 77 -3.33 7.93 -5.92
N PHE A 78 -4.16 7.02 -5.40
CA PHE A 78 -3.69 5.97 -4.50
C PHE A 78 -2.67 5.04 -5.17
N PHE A 79 -2.88 4.70 -6.43
CA PHE A 79 -1.92 3.91 -7.22
C PHE A 79 -0.57 4.63 -7.37
N VAL A 80 -0.58 5.93 -7.68
CA VAL A 80 0.64 6.74 -7.78
C VAL A 80 1.37 6.83 -6.44
N VAL A 81 0.65 7.02 -5.33
CA VAL A 81 1.26 7.04 -3.99
C VAL A 81 1.91 5.70 -3.66
N HIS A 82 1.27 4.57 -3.99
CA HIS A 82 1.83 3.24 -3.79
C HIS A 82 3.08 3.01 -4.65
N LEU A 83 3.07 3.48 -5.90
CA LEU A 83 4.23 3.46 -6.80
C LEU A 83 5.40 4.26 -6.23
N ILE A 84 5.15 5.48 -5.76
CA ILE A 84 6.19 6.32 -5.14
C ILE A 84 6.79 5.62 -3.93
N ALA A 85 5.98 4.98 -3.09
CA ALA A 85 6.45 4.21 -1.95
C ALA A 85 7.35 3.04 -2.38
N ALA A 86 6.95 2.28 -3.40
CA ALA A 86 7.76 1.19 -3.94
C ALA A 86 9.11 1.68 -4.52
N VAL A 87 9.10 2.81 -5.25
CA VAL A 87 10.32 3.43 -5.81
C VAL A 87 11.24 3.95 -4.71
N LYS A 88 10.69 4.60 -3.67
CA LYS A 88 11.47 5.07 -2.51
C LYS A 88 12.16 3.92 -1.80
N VAL A 89 11.44 2.82 -1.53
CA VAL A 89 12.00 1.60 -0.94
C VAL A 89 13.07 0.99 -1.84
N SER A 90 12.91 1.10 -3.17
CA SER A 90 13.91 0.62 -4.14
C SER A 90 15.19 1.46 -4.20
N SER A 91 15.18 2.68 -3.65
CA SER A 91 16.27 3.66 -3.79
C SER A 91 17.46 3.42 -2.85
N GLY A 92 17.32 2.57 -1.82
CA GLY A 92 18.46 2.12 -1.01
C GLY A 92 18.13 1.82 0.46
N PRO A 93 19.13 1.37 1.25
CA PRO A 93 18.93 0.99 2.65
C PRO A 93 18.58 2.15 3.59
N ASP A 94 18.97 3.38 3.24
CA ASP A 94 18.70 4.57 4.06
C ASP A 94 17.24 5.02 3.94
N THR A 95 16.61 4.83 2.78
CA THR A 95 15.17 5.12 2.59
C THR A 95 14.26 4.05 3.20
N MET A 96 14.77 2.85 3.47
CA MET A 96 14.07 1.79 4.22
C MET A 96 14.02 2.06 5.74
N ARG A 97 14.51 3.22 6.22
CA ARG A 97 14.41 3.62 7.64
C ARG A 97 13.22 4.54 7.92
N GLU A 98 12.58 5.08 6.90
CA GLU A 98 11.49 6.06 7.01
C GLU A 98 10.19 5.48 6.46
N ASP A 99 9.05 6.00 6.91
CA ASP A 99 7.73 5.65 6.35
C ASP A 99 7.70 6.06 4.86
N PRO A 100 7.58 5.11 3.92
CA PRO A 100 7.65 5.44 2.51
C PRO A 100 6.37 6.12 2.00
N PHE A 101 5.26 6.03 2.74
CA PHE A 101 3.98 6.61 2.35
C PHE A 101 3.86 8.06 2.81
N LEU A 102 3.42 8.93 1.89
CA LEU A 102 3.13 10.35 2.21
C LEU A 102 1.89 10.49 3.12
N PHE A 103 1.00 9.50 3.07
CA PHE A 103 -0.21 9.42 3.87
C PHE A 103 -0.53 7.95 4.15
N ASN A 104 -0.72 7.60 5.41
CA ASN A 104 -1.08 6.25 5.83
C ASN A 104 -1.89 6.30 7.13
N ILE A 105 -2.77 5.33 7.33
CA ILE A 105 -3.56 5.17 8.56
C ILE A 105 -3.14 3.86 9.22
N LYS A 106 -2.73 3.93 10.49
CA LYS A 106 -2.25 2.75 11.23
C LYS A 106 -3.41 1.90 11.72
N PHE A 107 -3.68 0.80 11.04
CA PHE A 107 -4.61 -0.25 11.46
C PHE A 107 -3.90 -1.39 12.20
N VAL A 108 -2.65 -1.69 11.81
CA VAL A 108 -1.80 -2.73 12.39
C VAL A 108 -0.43 -2.18 12.81
N GLN A 109 0.25 -2.87 13.75
CA GLN A 109 1.54 -2.51 14.36
C GLN A 109 2.55 -3.66 14.31
#